data_AF-A0A7X7E3R9-F1
#
_entry.id   AF-A0A7X7E3R9-F1
#
_cell.length_a   1.000
_cell.length_b   1.000
_cell.length_c   1.000
_cell.angle_alpha   90.00
_cell.angle_beta   90.00
_cell.angle_gamma   90.00
#
_symmetry.space_group_name_H-M   'P 1'
#
loop_
_entity.id
_entity.type
_entity.pdbx_description
1 polymer ?
#
loop_
_entity_poly.entity_id
_entity_poly.type
_entity_poly.pdbx_seq_one_letter_code
_entity_poly.pdbx_strand_id
1 'polypeptide(L)'
;YGDDPEIDGFRKISLEAFKRVLSLNSLSDITKTRRGNAKYCYPYIEEDTYCPSIHHLSVLAYTSSWRTTENIQMVADALNHRNAVMPDNNDMYVKIRNNCYSVGLLHRPFRPYRQDVIDSILYRRVLTEIAMLGVGERVDIIRESAVNLQEAIRTDGILRMRFDLPHNKRYSPKNIDYPTFYSDVRLEPDYKRKYGIECDLTFWAVQFLKLVEGNSGVDSGAGI
;
A
#
# COMPACT_ATOMS: atom_id res chain seq x y z
N TYR A 1 -7.40 2.95 -20.02
CA TYR A 1 -6.35 1.92 -20.00
C TYR A 1 -6.45 1.21 -18.67
N GLY A 2 -6.31 -0.12 -18.62
CA GLY A 2 -6.42 -0.86 -17.37
C GLY A 2 -7.84 -1.20 -16.95
N ASP A 3 -8.82 -1.18 -17.85
CA ASP A 3 -10.17 -1.76 -17.61
C ASP A 3 -10.48 -2.85 -18.65
N ASP A 4 -9.43 -3.49 -19.15
CA ASP A 4 -9.49 -4.52 -20.18
C ASP A 4 -10.38 -5.70 -19.74
N PRO A 5 -11.19 -6.29 -20.63
CA PRO A 5 -12.13 -7.37 -20.27
C PRO A 5 -11.46 -8.55 -19.54
N GLU A 6 -10.20 -8.84 -19.86
CA GLU A 6 -9.41 -9.94 -19.31
C GLU A 6 -9.17 -9.81 -17.80
N ILE A 7 -9.20 -8.60 -17.24
CA ILE A 7 -8.95 -8.34 -15.82
C ILE A 7 -10.22 -8.08 -15.01
N ASP A 8 -11.40 -8.05 -15.64
CA ASP A 8 -12.68 -7.77 -14.96
C ASP A 8 -12.97 -8.75 -13.82
N GLY A 9 -12.73 -10.04 -14.04
CA GLY A 9 -12.92 -11.07 -13.02
C GLY A 9 -12.04 -10.84 -11.79
N PHE A 10 -10.77 -10.49 -12.00
CA PHE A 10 -9.85 -10.24 -10.89
C PHE A 10 -10.12 -8.90 -10.18
N ARG A 11 -10.58 -7.88 -10.91
CA ARG A 11 -11.06 -6.61 -10.33
C ARG A 11 -12.25 -6.83 -9.40
N LYS A 12 -13.25 -7.62 -9.82
CA LYS A 12 -14.41 -7.97 -8.97
C LYS A 12 -13.99 -8.72 -7.71
N ILE A 13 -13.09 -9.70 -7.85
CA ILE A 13 -12.50 -10.41 -6.70
C ILE A 13 -11.78 -9.45 -5.77
N SER A 14 -11.06 -8.46 -6.31
CA SER A 14 -10.33 -7.46 -5.53
C SER A 14 -11.26 -6.59 -4.68
N LEU A 15 -12.37 -6.11 -5.25
CA LEU A 15 -13.39 -5.36 -4.49
C LEU A 15 -13.98 -6.19 -3.35
N GLU A 16 -14.38 -7.43 -3.64
CA GLU A 16 -14.95 -8.32 -2.65
C GLU A 16 -13.95 -8.67 -1.54
N ALA A 17 -12.66 -8.80 -1.85
CA ALA A 17 -11.62 -9.01 -0.86
C ALA A 17 -11.53 -7.84 0.13
N PHE A 18 -11.58 -6.58 -0.34
CA PHE A 18 -11.62 -5.41 0.56
C PHE A 18 -12.92 -5.34 1.35
N LYS A 19 -14.07 -5.59 0.71
CA LYS A 19 -15.38 -5.59 1.38
C LYS A 19 -15.44 -6.58 2.53
N ARG A 20 -14.87 -7.78 2.36
CA ARG A 20 -14.83 -8.80 3.42
C ARG A 20 -14.04 -8.37 4.65
N VAL A 21 -13.04 -7.50 4.51
CA VAL A 21 -12.27 -7.01 5.67
C VAL A 21 -13.17 -6.35 6.70
N LEU A 22 -14.22 -5.66 6.27
CA LEU A 22 -15.19 -5.00 7.16
C LEU A 22 -15.90 -5.98 8.11
N SER A 23 -15.97 -7.27 7.76
CA SER A 23 -16.57 -8.31 8.61
C SER A 23 -15.60 -8.95 9.61
N LEU A 24 -14.31 -8.62 9.55
CA LEU A 24 -13.29 -9.20 10.44
C LEU A 24 -13.20 -8.39 11.73
N ASN A 25 -13.32 -9.01 12.90
CA ASN A 25 -13.04 -8.33 14.17
C ASN A 25 -11.54 -8.39 14.48
N SER A 26 -10.90 -9.48 14.09
CA SER A 26 -9.47 -9.69 14.27
C SER A 26 -8.92 -10.62 13.19
N LEU A 27 -7.59 -10.62 13.02
CA LEU A 27 -6.93 -11.62 12.19
C LEU A 27 -7.13 -13.05 12.73
N SER A 28 -7.34 -13.21 14.04
CA SER A 28 -7.56 -14.53 14.64
C SER A 28 -8.84 -15.21 14.13
N ASP A 29 -9.79 -14.43 13.62
CA ASP A 29 -11.07 -14.91 13.09
C ASP A 29 -10.89 -15.77 11.82
N ILE A 30 -9.82 -15.52 11.07
CA ILE A 30 -9.53 -16.20 9.80
C ILE A 30 -8.29 -17.08 9.83
N THR A 31 -7.47 -16.98 10.89
CA THR A 31 -6.24 -17.74 11.00
C THR A 31 -6.42 -19.07 11.70
N LYS A 32 -5.71 -20.08 11.19
CA LYS A 32 -5.56 -21.40 11.77
C LYS A 32 -4.11 -21.58 12.20
N THR A 33 -3.90 -22.37 13.25
CA THR A 33 -2.57 -22.84 13.67
C THR A 33 -2.46 -24.33 13.39
N ARG A 34 -1.31 -24.78 12.88
CA ARG A 34 -1.07 -26.23 12.72
C ARG A 34 -1.00 -26.88 14.10
N ARG A 35 -1.80 -27.93 14.32
CA ARG A 35 -1.72 -28.75 15.54
C ARG A 35 -0.47 -29.64 15.50
N GLY A 36 0.40 -29.55 16.51
CA GLY A 36 1.57 -30.42 16.71
C GLY A 36 2.89 -29.66 16.93
N ASN A 37 3.91 -30.34 17.46
CA ASN A 37 5.26 -29.82 17.76
C ASN A 37 6.11 -29.59 16.49
N ALA A 38 5.52 -29.09 15.41
CA ALA A 38 6.30 -28.70 14.24
C ALA A 38 7.15 -27.47 14.59
N LYS A 39 8.42 -27.46 14.18
CA LYS A 39 9.38 -26.36 14.42
C LYS A 39 8.89 -24.97 13.97
N TYR A 40 7.82 -24.92 13.17
CA TYR A 40 7.24 -23.74 12.54
C TYR A 40 5.70 -23.76 12.63
N CYS A 41 5.15 -23.46 13.81
CA CYS A 41 3.69 -23.32 14.05
C CYS A 41 3.18 -21.92 13.69
N TYR A 42 3.47 -21.44 12.47
CA TYR A 42 3.01 -20.12 12.05
C TYR A 42 1.49 -20.11 11.81
N PRO A 43 0.79 -19.02 12.15
CA PRO A 43 -0.60 -18.83 11.78
C PRO A 43 -0.72 -18.84 10.26
N TYR A 44 -1.78 -19.46 9.74
CA TYR A 44 -2.03 -19.52 8.32
C TYR A 44 -3.51 -19.34 7.98
N ILE A 45 -3.78 -18.84 6.78
CA ILE A 45 -5.12 -18.84 6.18
C ILE A 45 -5.18 -19.90 5.07
N GLU A 46 -6.36 -20.44 4.81
CA GLU A 46 -6.57 -21.37 3.69
C GLU A 46 -6.73 -20.57 2.38
N GLU A 47 -6.54 -21.24 1.24
CA GLU A 47 -6.64 -20.60 -0.09
C GLU A 47 -8.02 -19.98 -0.40
N ASP A 48 -9.08 -20.46 0.24
CA ASP A 48 -10.45 -19.96 0.12
C ASP A 48 -10.75 -18.78 1.08
N THR A 49 -9.78 -18.40 1.90
CA THR A 49 -9.87 -17.26 2.81
C THR A 49 -9.47 -15.99 2.08
N TYR A 50 -10.46 -15.24 1.58
CA TYR A 50 -10.25 -14.00 0.84
C TYR A 50 -9.76 -12.88 1.75
N CYS A 51 -8.44 -12.69 1.83
CA CYS A 51 -7.78 -11.55 2.45
C CYS A 51 -7.13 -10.69 1.35
N PRO A 52 -7.33 -9.35 1.33
CA PRO A 52 -6.74 -8.51 0.30
C PRO A 52 -5.21 -8.54 0.39
N SER A 53 -4.58 -8.41 -0.78
CA SER A 53 -3.13 -8.45 -0.99
C SER A 53 -2.70 -7.29 -1.87
N ILE A 54 -1.39 -7.10 -2.06
CA ILE A 54 -0.88 -5.98 -2.85
C ILE A 54 -1.40 -6.01 -4.28
N HIS A 55 -1.58 -7.20 -4.85
CA HIS A 55 -2.10 -7.35 -6.21
C HIS A 55 -3.55 -6.88 -6.32
N HIS A 56 -4.38 -7.14 -5.30
CA HIS A 56 -5.74 -6.63 -5.25
C HIS A 56 -5.74 -5.10 -5.17
N LEU A 57 -4.88 -4.51 -4.33
CA LEU A 57 -4.71 -3.06 -4.25
C LEU A 57 -4.27 -2.48 -5.60
N SER A 58 -3.21 -3.03 -6.21
CA SER A 58 -2.68 -2.55 -7.48
C SER A 58 -3.73 -2.60 -8.59
N VAL A 59 -4.48 -3.70 -8.72
CA VAL A 59 -5.52 -3.79 -9.75
C VAL A 59 -6.61 -2.75 -9.55
N LEU A 60 -7.05 -2.51 -8.31
CA LEU A 60 -8.01 -1.43 -8.05
C LEU A 60 -7.40 -0.04 -8.34
N ALA A 61 -6.13 0.18 -8.02
CA ALA A 61 -5.42 1.43 -8.28
C ALA A 61 -5.29 1.75 -9.78
N TYR A 62 -5.10 0.74 -10.63
CA TYR A 62 -4.90 0.90 -12.08
C TYR A 62 -6.16 0.64 -12.94
N THR A 63 -7.28 0.29 -12.31
CA THR A 63 -8.60 0.17 -12.96
C THR A 63 -9.52 1.31 -12.49
N SER A 64 -10.50 1.69 -13.32
CA SER A 64 -11.40 2.82 -13.01
C SER A 64 -12.89 2.45 -13.00
N SER A 65 -13.30 1.38 -13.68
CA SER A 65 -14.71 1.06 -13.87
C SER A 65 -15.46 0.70 -12.58
N TRP A 66 -14.75 0.43 -11.49
CA TRP A 66 -15.32 0.12 -10.19
C TRP A 66 -15.56 1.34 -9.30
N ARG A 67 -15.01 2.51 -9.66
CA ARG A 67 -14.92 3.71 -8.80
C ARG A 67 -16.24 4.48 -8.73
N THR A 68 -17.27 3.85 -8.20
CA THR A 68 -18.49 4.55 -7.77
C THR A 68 -18.28 5.14 -6.38
N THR A 69 -19.05 6.15 -6.01
CA THR A 69 -18.97 6.79 -4.69
C THR A 69 -19.12 5.77 -3.55
N GLU A 70 -20.02 4.81 -3.71
CA GLU A 70 -20.28 3.74 -2.74
C GLU A 70 -19.07 2.80 -2.61
N ASN A 71 -18.47 2.41 -3.73
CA ASN A 71 -17.31 1.53 -3.72
C ASN A 71 -16.06 2.22 -3.17
N ILE A 72 -15.84 3.49 -3.51
CA ILE A 72 -14.75 4.30 -2.96
C ILE A 72 -14.90 4.39 -1.44
N GLN A 73 -16.11 4.69 -0.95
CA GLN A 73 -16.40 4.73 0.48
C GLN A 73 -16.14 3.38 1.15
N MET A 74 -16.65 2.29 0.57
CA MET A 74 -16.45 0.93 1.08
C MET A 74 -14.96 0.58 1.20
N VAL A 75 -14.15 0.91 0.19
CA VAL A 75 -12.72 0.63 0.22
C VAL A 75 -11.99 1.51 1.24
N ALA A 76 -12.38 2.78 1.39
CA ALA A 76 -11.82 3.66 2.41
C ALA A 76 -12.08 3.11 3.83
N ASP A 77 -13.33 2.71 4.10
CA ASP A 77 -13.72 2.11 5.39
C ASP A 77 -12.96 0.79 5.62
N ALA A 78 -12.84 -0.05 4.59
CA ALA A 78 -12.10 -1.31 4.67
C ALA A 78 -10.62 -1.09 4.99
N LEU A 79 -9.97 -0.06 4.42
CA LEU A 79 -8.57 0.26 4.68
C LEU A 79 -8.34 0.74 6.11
N ASN A 80 -9.21 1.64 6.62
CA ASN A 80 -9.14 2.12 8.00
C ASN A 80 -9.39 0.98 8.98
N HIS A 81 -10.45 0.20 8.76
CA HIS A 81 -10.78 -0.96 9.59
C HIS A 81 -9.65 -1.99 9.61
N ARG A 82 -9.08 -2.30 8.43
CA ARG A 82 -7.91 -3.19 8.32
C ARG A 82 -6.77 -2.73 9.23
N ASN A 83 -6.42 -1.45 9.20
CA ASN A 83 -5.31 -0.92 10.01
C ASN A 83 -5.60 -1.00 11.52
N ALA A 84 -6.87 -0.94 11.92
CA ALA A 84 -7.27 -1.08 13.32
C ALA A 84 -7.22 -2.54 13.82
N VAL A 85 -7.60 -3.52 12.98
CA VAL A 85 -7.72 -4.92 13.40
C VAL A 85 -6.46 -5.78 13.16
N MET A 86 -5.54 -5.30 12.31
CA MET A 86 -4.31 -6.03 11.99
C MET A 86 -3.24 -5.81 13.07
N PRO A 87 -2.56 -6.86 13.55
CA PRO A 87 -1.48 -6.71 14.52
C PRO A 87 -0.19 -6.16 13.88
N ASP A 88 0.60 -5.41 14.67
CA ASP A 88 1.86 -4.79 14.23
C ASP A 88 2.90 -5.79 13.70
N ASN A 89 2.92 -7.01 14.24
CA ASN A 89 3.79 -8.06 13.77
C ASN A 89 2.96 -9.30 13.44
N ASN A 90 2.95 -9.67 12.17
CA ASN A 90 2.20 -10.81 11.69
C ASN A 90 2.97 -11.58 10.61
N ASP A 91 3.58 -12.68 11.04
CA ASP A 91 4.20 -13.66 10.14
C ASP A 91 3.16 -14.75 9.80
N MET A 92 2.11 -14.33 9.10
CA MET A 92 1.07 -15.22 8.60
C MET A 92 1.43 -15.80 7.23
N TYR A 93 1.00 -17.03 6.98
CA TYR A 93 1.22 -17.75 5.73
C TYR A 93 -0.12 -18.07 5.04
N VAL A 94 -0.12 -18.22 3.72
CA VAL A 94 -1.24 -18.83 3.00
C VAL A 94 -0.89 -20.29 2.76
N LYS A 95 -1.80 -21.19 3.14
CA LYS A 95 -1.69 -22.61 2.86
C LYS A 95 -2.45 -22.94 1.58
N ILE A 96 -1.71 -23.41 0.58
CA ILE A 96 -2.26 -23.93 -0.68
C ILE A 96 -1.94 -25.41 -0.70
N ARG A 97 -2.99 -26.25 -0.64
CA ARG A 97 -2.85 -27.70 -0.47
C ARG A 97 -1.95 -28.05 0.73
N ASN A 98 -0.79 -28.66 0.52
CA ASN A 98 0.16 -29.03 1.59
C ASN A 98 1.30 -28.01 1.81
N ASN A 99 1.39 -26.98 0.96
CA ASN A 99 2.47 -26.00 0.99
C ASN A 99 2.01 -24.72 1.70
N CYS A 100 2.94 -24.08 2.41
CA CYS A 100 2.71 -22.77 3.04
C CYS A 100 3.60 -21.74 2.37
N TYR A 101 2.99 -20.64 1.92
CA TYR A 101 3.66 -19.53 1.25
C TYR A 101 3.59 -18.30 2.15
N SER A 102 4.71 -17.60 2.30
CA SER A 102 4.71 -16.29 2.95
C SER A 102 4.03 -15.29 2.02
N VAL A 103 3.07 -14.54 2.52
CA VAL A 103 2.29 -13.59 1.71
C VAL A 103 2.71 -12.17 2.04
N GLY A 104 4.03 -11.95 1.97
CA GLY A 104 4.72 -10.76 2.48
C GLY A 104 4.02 -9.40 2.26
N LEU A 105 4.39 -8.48 3.15
CA LEU A 105 4.21 -7.02 3.12
C LEU A 105 2.82 -6.47 3.48
N LEU A 106 1.70 -7.18 3.26
CA LEU A 106 0.36 -6.70 3.63
C LEU A 106 -0.31 -7.46 4.79
N HIS A 107 0.47 -7.87 5.78
CA HIS A 107 -0.06 -8.45 7.02
C HIS A 107 0.08 -7.52 8.22
N ARG A 108 0.68 -6.35 8.01
CA ARG A 108 0.80 -5.29 9.01
C ARG A 108 -0.13 -4.12 8.68
N PRO A 109 -0.51 -3.32 9.67
CA PRO A 109 -1.10 -2.01 9.44
C PRO A 109 -0.23 -1.20 8.48
N PHE A 110 -0.88 -0.49 7.57
CA PHE A 110 -0.19 0.50 6.76
C PHE A 110 0.30 1.63 7.66
N ARG A 111 1.51 2.12 7.40
CA ARG A 111 2.08 3.24 8.14
C ARG A 111 2.05 4.51 7.31
N PRO A 112 1.75 5.67 7.92
CA PRO A 112 1.85 6.96 7.26
C PRO A 112 3.30 7.24 6.84
N TYR A 113 3.48 8.10 5.84
CA TYR A 113 4.80 8.55 5.40
C TYR A 113 5.56 9.24 6.54
N ARG A 114 6.82 8.87 6.72
CA ARG A 114 7.76 9.50 7.64
C ARG A 114 9.12 9.62 7.00
N GLN A 115 9.79 10.75 7.26
CA GLN A 115 11.12 11.04 6.72
C GLN A 115 12.23 10.18 7.34
N ASP A 116 11.97 9.66 8.55
CA ASP A 116 12.95 8.95 9.36
C ASP A 116 12.86 7.42 9.30
N VAL A 117 11.80 6.85 8.74
CA VAL A 117 11.59 5.41 8.74
C VAL A 117 11.15 4.93 7.38
N ILE A 118 11.85 3.94 6.84
CA ILE A 118 11.40 3.13 5.72
C ILE A 118 10.73 1.90 6.30
N ASP A 119 9.39 1.87 6.29
CA ASP A 119 8.62 0.78 6.91
C ASP A 119 8.79 -0.55 6.16
N SER A 120 8.78 -0.49 4.82
CA SER A 120 8.91 -1.67 3.97
C SER A 120 9.48 -1.33 2.59
N ILE A 121 9.85 -2.35 1.82
CA ILE A 121 10.31 -2.16 0.43
C ILE A 121 9.23 -1.54 -0.47
N LEU A 122 7.95 -1.72 -0.12
CA LEU A 122 6.78 -1.21 -0.86
C LEU A 122 6.22 0.11 -0.29
N TYR A 123 6.90 0.68 0.71
CA TYR A 123 6.34 1.70 1.60
C TYR A 123 5.63 2.84 0.87
N ARG A 124 6.30 3.48 -0.08
CA ARG A 124 5.76 4.62 -0.83
C ARG A 124 4.79 4.22 -1.93
N ARG A 125 5.05 3.08 -2.60
CA ARG A 125 4.16 2.53 -3.64
C ARG A 125 2.76 2.25 -3.10
N VAL A 126 2.66 1.63 -1.93
CA VAL A 126 1.37 1.35 -1.27
C VAL A 126 0.59 2.63 -1.00
N LEU A 127 1.26 3.68 -0.50
CA LEU A 127 0.62 4.96 -0.25
C LEU A 127 0.09 5.58 -1.56
N THR A 128 0.88 5.54 -2.64
CA THR A 128 0.45 6.00 -3.96
C THR A 128 -0.73 5.21 -4.49
N GLU A 129 -0.68 3.88 -4.44
CA GLU A 129 -1.76 3.03 -4.93
C GLU A 129 -3.06 3.26 -4.16
N ILE A 130 -2.99 3.45 -2.84
CA ILE A 130 -4.16 3.83 -2.04
C ILE A 130 -4.68 5.21 -2.46
N ALA A 131 -3.80 6.20 -2.66
CA ALA A 131 -4.21 7.51 -3.15
C ALA A 131 -4.85 7.44 -4.55
N MET A 132 -4.41 6.54 -5.42
CA MET A 132 -4.99 6.33 -6.75
C MET A 132 -6.42 5.75 -6.72
N LEU A 133 -6.85 5.14 -5.62
CA LEU A 133 -8.20 4.58 -5.47
C LEU A 133 -9.31 5.63 -5.49
N GLY A 134 -8.98 6.92 -5.29
CA GLY A 134 -9.99 7.97 -5.18
C GLY A 134 -10.46 8.23 -3.75
N VAL A 135 -9.86 7.59 -2.73
CA VAL A 135 -10.32 7.68 -1.33
C VAL A 135 -10.01 9.02 -0.66
N GLY A 136 -9.11 9.82 -1.23
CA GLY A 136 -8.74 11.14 -0.71
C GLY A 136 -8.32 11.11 0.77
N GLU A 137 -8.81 12.08 1.55
CA GLU A 137 -8.51 12.22 2.98
C GLU A 137 -9.36 11.33 3.90
N ARG A 138 -10.26 10.51 3.34
CA ARG A 138 -11.12 9.59 4.11
C ARG A 138 -10.31 8.46 4.77
N VAL A 139 -9.14 8.15 4.22
CA VAL A 139 -8.22 7.16 4.77
C VAL A 139 -7.18 7.85 5.66
N ASP A 140 -7.11 7.45 6.93
CA ASP A 140 -6.32 8.14 7.96
C ASP A 140 -4.83 8.20 7.62
N ILE A 141 -4.28 7.09 7.14
CA ILE A 141 -2.85 7.01 6.76
C ILE A 141 -2.51 7.95 5.59
N ILE A 142 -3.45 8.23 4.69
CA ILE A 142 -3.23 9.09 3.52
C ILE A 142 -3.25 10.55 3.96
N ARG A 143 -4.24 10.90 4.79
CA ARG A 143 -4.34 12.22 5.40
C ARG A 143 -3.09 12.56 6.21
N GLU A 144 -2.64 11.66 7.08
CA GLU A 144 -1.41 11.87 7.87
C GLU A 144 -0.15 11.91 6.98
N SER A 145 -0.08 11.05 5.96
CA SER A 145 1.04 11.09 5.00
C SER A 145 1.12 12.41 4.24
N ALA A 146 -0.02 12.97 3.83
CA ALA A 146 -0.07 14.24 3.12
C ALA A 146 0.45 15.39 4.00
N VAL A 147 0.03 15.46 5.26
CA VAL A 147 0.53 16.44 6.24
C VAL A 147 2.04 16.30 6.44
N ASN A 148 2.52 15.07 6.65
CA ASN A 148 3.94 14.81 6.86
C ASN A 148 4.79 15.18 5.63
N LEU A 149 4.27 14.94 4.42
CA LEU A 149 4.94 15.30 3.18
C LEU A 149 4.99 16.81 2.97
N GLN A 150 3.88 17.50 3.21
CA GLN A 150 3.82 18.96 3.11
C GLN A 150 4.84 19.61 4.04
N GLU A 151 4.98 19.14 5.28
CA GLU A 151 6.00 19.66 6.20
C GLU A 151 7.41 19.31 5.73
N ALA A 152 7.64 18.09 5.23
CA ALA A 152 8.96 17.64 4.79
C ALA A 152 9.49 18.41 3.56
N ILE A 153 8.62 18.88 2.67
CA ILE A 153 8.99 19.67 1.49
C ILE A 153 8.88 21.18 1.70
N ARG A 154 8.39 21.64 2.86
CA ARG A 154 8.02 23.05 3.10
C ARG A 154 9.16 24.06 2.89
N THR A 155 10.41 23.65 3.13
CA THR A 155 11.54 24.58 3.16
C THR A 155 12.02 24.98 1.76
N ASP A 156 12.28 24.00 0.89
CA ASP A 156 12.86 24.22 -0.43
C ASP A 156 12.19 23.40 -1.54
N GLY A 157 11.06 22.76 -1.24
CA GLY A 157 10.32 21.92 -2.17
C GLY A 157 10.95 20.56 -2.45
N ILE A 158 12.06 20.20 -1.80
CA ILE A 158 12.81 18.98 -2.09
C ILE A 158 12.62 17.97 -0.97
N LEU A 159 12.05 16.79 -1.30
CA LEU A 159 11.91 15.70 -0.35
C LEU A 159 13.26 15.00 -0.14
N ARG A 160 13.72 14.97 1.11
CA ARG A 160 14.94 14.26 1.52
C ARG A 160 14.61 13.26 2.60
N MET A 161 15.15 12.04 2.52
CA MET A 161 14.99 11.05 3.59
C MET A 161 16.26 10.90 4.44
N ARG A 162 16.09 10.53 5.72
CA ARG A 162 17.20 10.27 6.64
C ARG A 162 17.82 8.89 6.41
N PHE A 163 18.66 8.77 5.38
CA PHE A 163 19.35 7.52 5.03
C PHE A 163 20.53 7.17 5.95
N ASP A 164 20.94 8.08 6.80
CA ASP A 164 22.00 7.92 7.80
C ASP A 164 21.61 6.92 8.91
N LEU A 165 20.31 6.76 9.17
CA LEU A 165 19.79 5.87 10.20
C LEU A 165 20.03 4.38 9.90
N PRO A 166 20.42 3.55 10.89
CA PRO A 166 20.77 2.14 10.68
C PRO A 166 19.67 1.31 9.99
N HIS A 167 18.41 1.51 10.36
CA HIS A 167 17.27 0.80 9.76
C HIS A 167 17.13 1.13 8.27
N ASN A 168 17.27 2.40 7.91
CA ASN A 168 17.10 2.88 6.54
C ASN A 168 18.28 2.50 5.63
N LYS A 169 19.46 2.20 6.17
CA LYS A 169 20.59 1.67 5.38
C LYS A 169 20.27 0.32 4.77
N ARG A 170 19.55 -0.55 5.49
CA ARG A 170 19.20 -1.90 5.02
C ARG A 170 18.19 -1.88 3.87
N TYR A 171 17.20 -0.99 3.95
CA TYR A 171 16.15 -0.83 2.93
C TYR A 171 16.35 0.43 2.09
N SER A 172 17.60 0.91 1.99
CA SER A 172 17.87 2.18 1.35
C SER A 172 17.57 2.08 -0.15
N PRO A 173 16.75 2.99 -0.70
CA PRO A 173 16.56 3.09 -2.14
C PRO A 173 17.88 3.36 -2.89
N LYS A 174 18.90 3.87 -2.18
CA LYS A 174 20.25 4.06 -2.72
C LYS A 174 20.92 2.74 -3.16
N ASN A 175 20.59 1.64 -2.50
CA ASN A 175 21.17 0.32 -2.76
C ASN A 175 20.38 -0.47 -3.82
N ILE A 176 19.36 0.14 -4.42
CA ILE A 176 18.61 -0.47 -5.54
C ILE A 176 19.42 -0.20 -6.81
N ASP A 177 20.02 -1.24 -7.38
CA ASP A 177 20.78 -1.16 -8.63
C ASP A 177 19.88 -1.26 -9.87
N TYR A 178 18.83 -2.09 -9.80
CA TYR A 178 17.86 -2.29 -10.87
C TYR A 178 16.44 -2.03 -10.36
N PRO A 179 15.59 -1.31 -11.12
CA PRO A 179 14.19 -1.17 -10.77
C PRO A 179 13.53 -2.55 -10.78
N THR A 180 13.07 -2.99 -9.61
CA THR A 180 12.28 -4.21 -9.45
C THR A 180 10.80 -3.86 -9.50
N PHE A 181 9.94 -4.88 -9.54
CA PHE A 181 8.49 -4.69 -9.34
C PHE A 181 8.15 -3.97 -8.03
N TYR A 182 9.08 -3.87 -7.07
CA TYR A 182 8.88 -3.24 -5.77
C TYR A 182 9.58 -1.88 -5.64
N SER A 183 10.27 -1.42 -6.69
CA SER A 183 11.08 -0.21 -6.66
C SER A 183 10.27 0.98 -7.18
N ASP A 184 10.37 2.08 -6.45
CA ASP A 184 9.69 3.35 -6.73
C ASP A 184 10.68 4.52 -6.94
N VAL A 185 11.94 4.16 -7.19
CA VAL A 185 13.08 5.04 -7.47
C VAL A 185 13.86 4.43 -8.64
N ARG A 186 14.90 5.13 -9.13
CA ARG A 186 15.65 4.79 -10.35
C ARG A 186 14.81 4.97 -11.62
N LEU A 187 14.08 6.09 -11.71
CA LEU A 187 13.26 6.40 -12.88
C LEU A 187 14.09 6.82 -14.11
N GLU A 188 15.31 7.33 -13.90
CA GLU A 188 16.23 7.67 -14.99
C GLU A 188 17.03 6.43 -15.46
N PRO A 189 17.25 6.25 -16.79
CA PRO A 189 17.97 5.08 -17.33
C PRO A 189 19.39 4.87 -16.77
N ASP A 190 20.11 5.96 -16.51
CA ASP A 190 21.53 5.90 -16.16
C ASP A 190 21.79 6.17 -14.67
N TYR A 191 20.86 6.86 -14.00
CA TYR A 191 20.91 7.29 -12.60
C TYR A 191 22.27 7.84 -12.11
N LYS A 192 23.04 8.48 -12.99
CA LYS A 192 24.40 8.98 -12.69
C LYS A 192 24.39 10.34 -12.00
N ARG A 193 23.24 11.01 -11.96
CA ARG A 193 23.11 12.37 -11.42
C ARG A 193 23.17 12.34 -9.90
N LYS A 194 23.93 13.28 -9.33
CA LYS A 194 24.10 13.46 -7.87
C LYS A 194 22.78 13.57 -7.11
N TYR A 195 21.76 14.18 -7.74
CA TYR A 195 20.45 14.45 -7.14
C TYR A 195 19.33 13.54 -7.65
N GLY A 196 19.66 12.42 -8.30
CA GLY A 196 18.64 11.52 -8.89
C GLY A 196 17.64 10.99 -7.86
N ILE A 197 18.10 10.69 -6.65
CA ILE A 197 17.23 10.19 -5.58
C ILE A 197 16.33 11.27 -5.01
N GLU A 198 16.83 12.49 -4.81
CA GLU A 198 16.02 13.62 -4.39
C GLU A 198 14.96 13.96 -5.45
N CYS A 199 15.30 13.87 -6.74
CA CYS A 199 14.34 14.05 -7.83
C CYS A 199 13.22 13.01 -7.79
N ASP A 200 13.55 11.72 -7.70
CA ASP A 200 12.53 10.66 -7.62
C ASP A 200 11.63 10.80 -6.40
N LEU A 201 12.23 11.05 -5.23
CA LEU A 201 11.50 11.25 -3.98
C LEU A 201 10.57 12.47 -4.05
N THR A 202 11.05 13.57 -4.63
CA THR A 202 10.27 14.79 -4.79
C THR A 202 9.16 14.61 -5.81
N PHE A 203 9.43 13.94 -6.93
CA PHE A 203 8.43 13.60 -7.92
C PHE A 203 7.30 12.77 -7.30
N TRP A 204 7.67 11.73 -6.53
CA TRP A 204 6.70 10.91 -5.81
C TRP A 204 5.88 11.74 -4.82
N ALA A 205 6.50 12.64 -4.03
CA ALA A 205 5.78 13.52 -3.11
C ALA A 205 4.74 14.39 -3.82
N VAL A 206 5.15 15.05 -4.90
CA VAL A 206 4.26 15.93 -5.68
C VAL A 206 3.13 15.12 -6.32
N GLN A 207 3.44 13.94 -6.88
CA GLN A 207 2.43 13.03 -7.42
C GLN A 207 1.42 12.61 -6.35
N PHE A 208 1.91 12.19 -5.18
CA PHE A 208 1.07 11.76 -4.07
C PHE A 208 0.14 12.88 -3.60
N LEU A 209 0.68 14.07 -3.33
CA LEU A 209 -0.11 15.23 -2.91
C LEU A 209 -1.17 15.58 -3.96
N LYS A 210 -0.81 15.55 -5.26
CA LYS A 210 -1.77 15.84 -6.33
C LYS A 210 -2.90 14.83 -6.41
N LEU A 211 -2.62 13.54 -6.17
CA LEU A 211 -3.64 12.50 -6.11
C LEU A 211 -4.60 12.73 -4.94
N VAL A 212 -4.08 13.11 -3.77
CA VAL A 212 -4.91 13.39 -2.58
C VAL A 212 -5.80 14.63 -2.80
N GLU A 213 -5.25 15.71 -3.35
CA GLU A 213 -6.00 16.93 -3.68
C GLU A 213 -7.09 16.69 -4.72
N GLY A 214 -6.76 15.99 -5.82
CA GLY A 214 -7.70 15.70 -6.90
C GLY A 214 -8.91 14.89 -6.44
N ASN A 215 -8.73 14.06 -5.40
CA ASN A 215 -9.80 13.26 -4.82
C ASN A 215 -10.62 14.03 -3.78
N SER A 216 -10.02 14.99 -3.09
CA SER A 216 -10.73 15.87 -2.15
C SER A 216 -11.69 16.82 -2.86
N GLY A 217 -11.39 17.16 -4.12
CA GLY A 217 -12.25 17.97 -4.99
C GLY A 217 -13.52 17.26 -5.49
N VAL A 218 -13.58 15.93 -5.45
CA VAL A 218 -14.78 15.16 -5.88
C VAL A 218 -15.90 15.24 -4.83
N ASP A 219 -15.56 15.51 -3.57
CA ASP A 219 -16.55 15.77 -2.51
C ASP A 219 -17.10 17.21 -2.52
N SER A 220 -16.40 18.12 -3.18
CA SER A 220 -16.89 19.48 -3.46
C SER A 220 -17.39 19.56 -4.89
N GLY A 221 -18.64 19.13 -5.12
CA GLY A 221 -19.29 19.14 -6.43
C GLY A 221 -18.98 20.38 -7.27
N ALA A 222 -18.16 20.20 -8.29
CA ALA A 222 -18.07 21.05 -9.46
C ALA A 222 -17.79 20.12 -10.63
N GLY A 223 -18.87 19.66 -11.26
CA GLY A 223 -18.81 18.95 -12.53
C GLY A 223 -18.10 19.81 -13.57
N ILE A 224 -17.32 19.14 -14.41
CA ILE A 224 -17.10 19.57 -15.79
C ILE A 224 -18.16 18.88 -16.62
#